data_AF-A0A930J1F6-F1
#
_entry.id   AF-A0A930J1F6-F1
#
_cell.length_a   1.000
_cell.length_b   1.000
_cell.length_c   1.000
_cell.angle_alpha   90.00
_cell.angle_beta   90.00
_cell.angle_gamma   90.00
#
_symmetry.space_group_name_H-M   'P 1'
#
loop_
_entity.id
_entity.type
_entity.pdbx_description
1 polymer ?
#
loop_
_entity_poly.entity_id
_entity_poly.type
_entity_poly.pdbx_seq_one_letter_code
_entity_poly.pdbx_strand_id
1 'polypeptide(L)'
;MRNYLTYFTIAILFLSSCNNQDDEIILKKNESFNPLSRVEVVSLSGSSTRAKNEEEKTLRFEDVEHLNKVVEILENRNDRENEDFFRKINFRGIFLRNIEANKAIDDIFDIEDYDTFLNEVKKYKEQYGDLLKGNVSEYDLTPNLQFDDEVIRLLGNKNGEILVGEKVYAPKASLSSFRGLLSGPYAPTFREFPGNPVNIMLREGKYQGSVTLGACRENGDFMVECASQKKKKFWKRRNETDYSGDVYINGAHFFFNVLRKKRQAVFLSPFVNVGQYAGKKITVSISNFKVGCCPSLVGNQTFELDLRNR
;
A
#
# COMPACT_ATOMS: atom_id res chain seq x y z
N MET A 1 -53.40 -24.37 50.64
CA MET A 1 -53.61 -23.64 49.37
C MET A 1 -52.25 -23.31 48.78
N ARG A 2 -51.98 -23.81 47.55
CA ARG A 2 -51.02 -23.38 46.50
C ARG A 2 -49.64 -22.84 46.93
N ASN A 3 -48.50 -23.23 46.36
CA ASN A 3 -48.06 -24.22 45.37
C ASN A 3 -46.51 -24.21 45.41
N TYR A 4 -45.88 -25.40 45.40
CA TYR A 4 -44.68 -25.90 44.68
C TYR A 4 -43.55 -24.90 44.26
N LEU A 5 -42.24 -25.21 44.25
CA LEU A 5 -41.51 -26.48 44.12
C LEU A 5 -39.98 -26.22 44.35
N THR A 6 -39.28 -27.20 44.96
CA THR A 6 -37.90 -27.69 44.69
C THR A 6 -36.68 -26.76 44.62
N TYR A 7 -35.71 -26.85 45.55
CA TYR A 7 -34.65 -27.87 45.75
C TYR A 7 -33.36 -27.56 44.95
N PHE A 8 -32.22 -27.49 45.65
CA PHE A 8 -31.13 -28.50 45.64
C PHE A 8 -29.77 -27.84 45.93
N THR A 9 -29.29 -28.03 47.16
CA THR A 9 -27.92 -27.74 47.61
C THR A 9 -26.99 -28.88 47.22
N ILE A 10 -25.86 -28.60 46.55
CA ILE A 10 -24.67 -29.47 46.61
C ILE A 10 -23.42 -28.59 46.78
N ALA A 11 -22.77 -28.74 47.92
CA ALA A 11 -21.40 -28.33 48.17
C ALA A 11 -20.46 -29.41 47.65
N ILE A 12 -19.45 -29.02 46.87
CA ILE A 12 -18.38 -29.89 46.39
C ILE A 12 -17.12 -29.50 47.15
N LEU A 13 -16.42 -30.47 47.75
CA LEU A 13 -14.95 -30.45 47.83
C LEU A 13 -14.33 -31.76 48.35
N PHE A 14 -13.18 -32.08 47.72
CA PHE A 14 -12.13 -33.08 48.03
C PHE A 14 -12.45 -34.54 47.65
N LEU A 15 -11.57 -35.32 46.99
CA LEU A 15 -10.11 -35.46 47.11
C LEU A 15 -9.41 -35.97 45.83
N SER A 16 -8.10 -35.68 45.74
CA SER A 16 -7.14 -36.13 44.71
C SER A 16 -6.70 -37.59 44.89
N SER A 17 -6.43 -38.30 43.80
CA SER A 17 -5.44 -39.39 43.78
C SER A 17 -4.79 -39.51 42.40
N CYS A 18 -3.47 -39.41 42.38
CA CYS A 18 -2.62 -39.68 41.23
C CYS A 18 -2.55 -41.19 40.99
N ASN A 19 -2.64 -41.61 39.73
CA ASN A 19 -2.04 -42.88 39.33
C ASN A 19 -1.23 -42.63 38.05
N ASN A 20 0.07 -42.85 38.16
CA ASN A 20 1.00 -42.88 37.03
C ASN A 20 0.76 -44.18 36.27
N GLN A 21 0.38 -44.07 35.00
CA GLN A 21 0.62 -45.14 34.03
C GLN A 21 1.36 -44.51 32.85
N ASP A 22 2.57 -45.04 32.67
CA ASP A 22 3.45 -44.80 31.54
C ASP A 22 2.77 -45.28 30.26
N ASP A 23 2.02 -44.40 29.60
CA ASP A 23 1.72 -44.56 28.19
C ASP A 23 2.78 -43.78 27.41
N GLU A 24 3.60 -44.53 26.67
CA GLU A 24 4.46 -44.00 25.61
C GLU A 24 3.63 -43.04 24.76
N ILE A 25 3.86 -41.74 24.96
CA ILE A 25 3.43 -40.72 24.01
C ILE A 25 4.19 -41.05 22.74
N ILE A 26 3.50 -41.69 21.80
CA ILE A 26 3.86 -41.68 20.40
C ILE A 26 3.87 -40.19 20.02
N LEU A 27 5.03 -39.55 20.17
CA LEU A 27 5.38 -38.33 19.48
C LEU A 27 5.42 -38.69 17.99
N LYS A 28 4.24 -38.84 17.39
CA LYS A 28 4.07 -38.42 16.00
C LYS A 28 4.47 -36.95 16.03
N LYS A 29 5.71 -36.69 15.62
CA LYS A 29 6.06 -35.44 14.96
C LYS A 29 4.92 -35.20 13.97
N ASN A 30 3.94 -34.39 14.34
CA ASN A 30 3.13 -33.71 13.34
C ASN A 30 4.20 -32.97 12.53
N GLU A 31 4.55 -33.51 11.36
CA GLU A 31 5.23 -32.69 10.36
C GLU A 31 4.43 -31.40 10.32
N SER A 32 5.06 -30.27 10.63
CA SER A 32 4.39 -28.99 10.59
C SER A 32 3.92 -28.82 9.16
N PHE A 33 2.64 -29.07 8.95
CA PHE A 33 2.05 -29.15 7.63
C PHE A 33 2.23 -27.78 6.98
N ASN A 34 2.93 -27.70 5.84
CA ASN A 34 3.20 -26.43 5.18
C ASN A 34 1.97 -26.00 4.35
N PRO A 35 1.23 -24.94 4.74
CA PRO A 35 0.04 -24.51 4.00
C PRO A 35 0.34 -24.19 2.53
N LEU A 36 1.54 -23.67 2.22
CA LEU A 36 1.91 -23.31 0.85
C LEU A 36 1.98 -24.47 -0.13
N SER A 37 2.17 -25.71 0.33
CA SER A 37 2.23 -26.87 -0.58
C SER A 37 0.86 -27.34 -1.05
N ARG A 38 -0.23 -26.84 -0.46
CA ARG A 38 -1.61 -27.10 -0.91
C ARG A 38 -2.18 -26.00 -1.81
N VAL A 39 -1.44 -24.91 -2.04
CA VAL A 39 -1.90 -23.86 -2.93
C VAL A 39 -1.88 -24.41 -4.35
N GLU A 40 -3.04 -24.42 -4.99
CA GLU A 40 -3.19 -24.94 -6.33
C GLU A 40 -3.29 -23.82 -7.35
N VAL A 41 -2.65 -24.02 -8.50
CA VAL A 41 -2.78 -23.13 -9.65
C VAL A 41 -3.74 -23.76 -10.63
N VAL A 42 -4.92 -23.17 -10.77
CA VAL A 42 -6.00 -23.70 -11.61
C VAL A 42 -6.41 -22.71 -12.69
N SER A 43 -6.95 -23.20 -13.79
CA SER A 43 -7.46 -22.38 -14.87
C SER A 43 -8.93 -22.00 -14.62
N LEU A 44 -9.26 -20.71 -14.69
CA LEU A 44 -10.66 -20.27 -14.72
C LEU A 44 -11.22 -20.46 -16.14
N SER A 45 -11.69 -21.67 -16.47
CA SER A 45 -12.39 -21.92 -17.72
C SER A 45 -13.91 -21.88 -17.51
N GLY A 46 -14.54 -20.74 -17.86
CA GLY A 46 -15.98 -20.69 -18.17
C GLY A 46 -16.78 -19.57 -17.53
N SER A 47 -16.95 -18.45 -18.25
CA SER A 47 -18.24 -17.76 -18.39
C SER A 47 -18.22 -16.75 -19.55
N SER A 48 -18.93 -17.09 -20.62
CA SER A 48 -19.36 -16.26 -21.78
C SER A 48 -18.31 -15.76 -22.81
N THR A 49 -18.41 -16.36 -24.01
CA THR A 49 -18.17 -15.83 -25.38
C THR A 49 -16.97 -14.92 -25.71
N ARG A 50 -16.13 -15.45 -26.63
CA ARG A 50 -15.24 -14.78 -27.60
C ARG A 50 -13.93 -14.16 -27.08
N ALA A 51 -12.93 -15.00 -26.85
CA ALA A 51 -11.64 -15.02 -27.58
C ALA A 51 -10.77 -16.12 -26.96
N LYS A 52 -9.97 -16.82 -27.77
CA LYS A 52 -8.87 -17.68 -27.27
C LYS A 52 -7.89 -16.80 -26.49
N ASN A 53 -8.10 -16.65 -25.20
CA ASN A 53 -7.10 -16.14 -24.29
C ASN A 53 -6.51 -17.34 -23.56
N GLU A 54 -5.18 -17.37 -23.43
CA GLU A 54 -4.45 -18.28 -22.54
C GLU A 54 -5.25 -18.49 -21.26
N GLU A 55 -5.46 -19.76 -20.89
CA GLU A 55 -6.24 -20.11 -19.71
C GLU A 55 -5.79 -19.27 -18.51
N GLU A 56 -6.69 -18.43 -18.01
CA GLU A 56 -6.35 -17.49 -16.97
C GLU A 56 -6.18 -18.25 -15.66
N LYS A 57 -4.91 -18.41 -15.25
CA LYS A 57 -4.55 -19.08 -14.02
C LYS A 57 -4.99 -18.27 -12.82
N THR A 58 -5.52 -18.94 -11.79
CA THR A 58 -5.85 -18.38 -10.49
C THR A 58 -5.37 -19.30 -9.37
N LEU A 59 -5.17 -18.74 -8.19
CA LEU A 59 -4.86 -19.54 -6.99
C LEU A 59 -6.14 -20.07 -6.38
N ARG A 60 -6.17 -21.37 -6.10
CA ARG A 60 -7.23 -22.04 -5.34
C ARG A 60 -6.73 -22.39 -3.95
N PHE A 61 -7.54 -21.98 -2.97
CA PHE A 61 -7.44 -22.32 -1.56
C PHE A 61 -8.61 -23.23 -1.22
N GLU A 62 -8.42 -24.15 -0.29
CA GLU A 62 -9.45 -25.16 0.05
C GLU A 62 -10.64 -24.52 0.77
N ASP A 63 -10.34 -23.64 1.72
CA ASP A 63 -11.30 -22.89 2.51
C ASP A 63 -10.67 -21.59 3.03
N VAL A 64 -11.43 -20.85 3.83
CA VAL A 64 -11.01 -19.58 4.42
C VAL A 64 -9.87 -19.75 5.42
N GLU A 65 -9.80 -20.89 6.14
CA GLU A 65 -8.74 -21.15 7.11
C GLU A 65 -7.40 -21.38 6.40
N HIS A 66 -7.40 -22.15 5.31
CA HIS A 66 -6.24 -22.33 4.45
C HIS A 66 -5.77 -21.00 3.84
N LEU A 67 -6.69 -20.17 3.32
CA LEU A 67 -6.34 -18.84 2.81
C LEU A 67 -5.64 -17.99 3.88
N ASN A 68 -6.22 -17.89 5.08
CA ASN A 68 -5.67 -17.07 6.16
C ASN A 68 -4.25 -17.51 6.57
N LYS A 69 -4.01 -18.83 6.68
CA LYS A 69 -2.68 -19.37 6.97
C LYS A 69 -1.65 -19.05 5.89
N VAL A 70 -2.06 -19.09 4.62
CA VAL A 70 -1.17 -18.72 3.50
C VAL A 70 -0.86 -17.23 3.52
N VAL A 71 -1.85 -16.37 3.74
CA VAL A 71 -1.66 -14.92 3.87
C VAL A 71 -0.69 -14.61 5.00
N GLU A 72 -0.90 -15.17 6.19
CA GLU A 72 -0.01 -14.97 7.36
C GLU A 72 1.45 -15.34 7.04
N ILE A 73 1.69 -16.46 6.35
CA ILE A 73 3.05 -16.88 5.98
C ILE A 73 3.68 -15.91 4.98
N LEU A 74 2.93 -15.48 3.96
CA LEU A 74 3.46 -14.64 2.89
C LEU A 74 3.63 -13.17 3.33
N GLU A 75 2.77 -12.66 4.22
CA GLU A 75 2.92 -11.31 4.80
C GLU A 75 4.13 -11.20 5.72
N ASN A 76 4.52 -12.30 6.37
CA ASN A 76 5.73 -12.36 7.21
C ASN A 76 7.02 -12.59 6.41
N ARG A 77 6.93 -12.80 5.08
CA ARG A 77 8.08 -12.94 4.17
C ARG A 77 8.42 -11.62 3.51
N ASN A 78 9.66 -11.51 3.05
CA ASN A 78 10.04 -10.37 2.21
C ASN A 78 9.62 -10.59 0.74
N ASP A 79 9.59 -9.50 -0.04
CA ASP A 79 9.16 -9.52 -1.43
C ASP A 79 9.93 -10.55 -2.28
N ARG A 80 11.23 -10.71 -2.06
CA ARG A 80 12.07 -11.65 -2.82
C ARG A 80 11.69 -13.11 -2.55
N GLU A 81 11.44 -13.47 -1.30
CA GLU A 81 10.97 -14.81 -0.94
C GLU A 81 9.58 -15.11 -1.54
N ASN A 82 8.71 -14.10 -1.59
CA ASN A 82 7.39 -14.22 -2.21
C ASN A 82 7.50 -14.34 -3.74
N GLU A 83 8.37 -13.56 -4.39
CA GLU A 83 8.67 -13.71 -5.82
C GLU A 83 9.15 -15.12 -6.15
N ASP A 84 10.11 -15.65 -5.39
CA ASP A 84 10.67 -16.99 -5.59
C ASP A 84 9.59 -18.06 -5.44
N PHE A 85 8.69 -17.93 -4.46
CA PHE A 85 7.54 -18.81 -4.29
C PHE A 85 6.61 -18.81 -5.50
N PHE A 86 6.15 -17.64 -5.95
CA PHE A 86 5.22 -17.54 -7.08
C PHE A 86 5.82 -18.02 -8.40
N ARG A 87 7.11 -17.75 -8.62
CA ARG A 87 7.85 -18.29 -9.77
C ARG A 87 7.94 -19.81 -9.71
N LYS A 88 8.19 -20.40 -8.54
CA LYS A 88 8.28 -21.85 -8.34
C LYS A 88 6.96 -22.56 -8.67
N ILE A 89 5.81 -21.97 -8.33
CA ILE A 89 4.49 -22.52 -8.67
C ILE A 89 4.00 -22.10 -10.06
N ASN A 90 4.82 -21.39 -10.85
CA ASN A 90 4.48 -20.89 -12.19
C ASN A 90 3.17 -20.08 -12.22
N PHE A 91 3.00 -19.22 -11.21
CA PHE A 91 1.86 -18.31 -11.08
C PHE A 91 2.31 -16.85 -11.20
N ARG A 92 1.90 -16.18 -12.27
CA ARG A 92 2.22 -14.78 -12.54
C ARG A 92 1.00 -13.87 -12.27
N GLY A 93 0.62 -13.79 -11.00
CA GLY A 93 -0.47 -12.93 -10.51
C GLY A 93 -0.11 -11.45 -10.42
N ILE A 94 -1.00 -10.65 -9.81
CA ILE A 94 -0.83 -9.20 -9.67
C ILE A 94 0.44 -8.82 -8.92
N PHE A 95 0.77 -9.53 -7.84
CA PHE A 95 1.98 -9.27 -7.05
C PHE A 95 3.23 -9.26 -7.93
N LEU A 96 3.47 -10.36 -8.66
CA LEU A 96 4.65 -10.51 -9.51
C LEU A 96 4.62 -9.53 -10.68
N ARG A 97 3.45 -9.34 -11.32
CA ARG A 97 3.30 -8.35 -12.40
C ARG A 97 3.60 -6.92 -11.92
N ASN A 98 3.18 -6.54 -10.71
CA ASN A 98 3.43 -5.21 -10.17
C ASN A 98 4.92 -4.99 -9.86
N ILE A 99 5.61 -5.99 -9.30
CA ILE A 99 7.06 -5.94 -9.09
C ILE A 99 7.79 -5.83 -10.42
N GLU A 100 7.45 -6.68 -11.41
CA GLU A 100 8.07 -6.66 -12.73
C GLU A 100 7.84 -5.32 -13.45
N ALA A 101 6.63 -4.76 -13.39
CA ALA A 101 6.32 -3.46 -13.95
C ALA A 101 7.13 -2.33 -13.29
N ASN A 102 7.35 -2.42 -11.98
CA ASN A 102 8.14 -1.43 -11.24
C ASN A 102 9.64 -1.52 -11.56
N LYS A 103 10.18 -2.73 -11.70
CA LYS A 103 11.56 -2.95 -12.10
C LYS A 103 11.79 -2.48 -13.54
N ALA A 104 10.92 -2.88 -14.46
CA ALA A 104 11.03 -2.51 -15.87
C ALA A 104 10.99 -0.98 -16.06
N ILE A 105 10.07 -0.27 -15.41
CA ILE A 105 10.03 1.18 -15.54
C ILE A 105 11.24 1.86 -14.89
N ASP A 106 11.83 1.26 -13.85
CA ASP A 106 13.03 1.80 -13.24
C ASP A 106 14.22 1.75 -14.21
N ASP A 107 14.43 0.58 -14.82
CA ASP A 107 15.47 0.35 -15.82
C ASP A 107 15.29 1.28 -17.03
N ILE A 108 14.04 1.51 -17.47
CA ILE A 108 13.72 2.43 -18.56
C ILE A 108 14.16 3.86 -18.24
N PHE A 109 13.93 4.35 -17.01
CA PHE A 109 14.36 5.70 -16.62
C PHE A 109 15.88 5.85 -16.57
N ASP A 110 16.62 4.74 -16.47
CA ASP A 110 18.08 4.74 -16.47
C ASP A 110 18.70 4.77 -17.88
N ILE A 111 17.90 4.53 -18.93
CA ILE A 111 18.31 4.75 -20.32
C ILE A 111 18.68 6.23 -20.53
N GLU A 112 19.86 6.51 -21.08
CA GLU A 112 20.31 7.89 -21.37
C GLU A 112 19.71 8.41 -22.68
N ASP A 113 19.87 7.64 -23.76
CA ASP A 113 19.32 8.00 -25.07
C ASP A 113 17.80 8.21 -25.04
N TYR A 114 17.34 9.32 -25.60
CA TYR A 114 15.93 9.70 -25.46
C TYR A 114 15.03 8.93 -26.42
N ASP A 115 15.50 8.59 -27.62
CA ASP A 115 14.70 7.85 -28.60
C ASP A 115 14.54 6.38 -28.17
N THR A 116 15.60 5.77 -27.66
CA THR A 116 15.55 4.45 -27.03
C THR A 116 14.61 4.45 -25.82
N PHE A 117 14.68 5.48 -24.96
CA PHE A 117 13.75 5.64 -23.84
C PHE A 117 12.29 5.67 -24.31
N LEU A 118 11.96 6.44 -25.35
CA LEU A 118 10.59 6.52 -25.87
C LEU A 118 10.10 5.19 -26.45
N ASN A 119 10.96 4.47 -27.16
CA ASN A 119 10.65 3.15 -27.69
C ASN A 119 10.36 2.14 -26.58
N GLU A 120 11.14 2.15 -25.50
CA GLU A 120 10.90 1.26 -24.35
C GLU A 120 9.66 1.68 -23.54
N VAL A 121 9.38 2.98 -23.40
CA VAL A 121 8.12 3.45 -22.80
C VAL A 121 6.91 2.95 -23.58
N LYS A 122 6.98 2.93 -24.92
CA LYS A 122 5.90 2.39 -25.75
C LYS A 122 5.65 0.90 -25.46
N LYS A 123 6.71 0.08 -25.48
CA LYS A 123 6.63 -1.35 -25.14
C LYS A 123 6.10 -1.58 -23.72
N TYR A 124 6.55 -0.76 -22.78
CA TYR A 124 6.08 -0.81 -21.39
C TYR A 124 4.57 -0.55 -21.29
N LYS A 125 4.06 0.47 -21.98
CA LYS A 125 2.62 0.77 -22.01
C LYS A 125 1.81 -0.34 -22.68
N GLU A 126 2.35 -0.99 -23.72
CA GLU A 126 1.71 -2.14 -24.35
C GLU A 126 1.61 -3.35 -23.39
N GLN A 127 2.65 -3.57 -22.56
CA GLN A 127 2.71 -4.72 -21.64
C GLN A 127 1.98 -4.51 -20.31
N TYR A 128 1.99 -3.28 -19.78
CA TYR A 128 1.50 -2.94 -18.42
C TYR A 128 0.48 -1.81 -18.40
N GLY A 129 -0.12 -1.46 -19.54
CA GLY A 129 -1.06 -0.34 -19.64
C GLY A 129 -2.27 -0.45 -18.72
N ASP A 130 -2.67 -1.66 -18.31
CA ASP A 130 -3.70 -1.89 -17.30
C ASP A 130 -3.32 -1.36 -15.92
N LEU A 131 -2.04 -1.43 -15.54
CA LEU A 131 -1.50 -0.88 -14.30
C LEU A 131 -1.32 0.64 -14.36
N LEU A 132 -1.47 1.28 -15.52
CA LEU A 132 -1.37 2.74 -15.65
C LEU A 132 -2.74 3.44 -15.62
N LYS A 133 -3.83 2.66 -15.56
CA LYS A 133 -5.19 3.20 -15.40
C LYS A 133 -5.26 4.04 -14.13
N GLY A 134 -6.05 5.11 -14.15
CA GLY A 134 -6.19 6.02 -13.00
C GLY A 134 -5.04 7.02 -12.80
N ASN A 135 -3.94 6.92 -13.57
CA ASN A 135 -2.92 7.97 -13.59
C ASN A 135 -3.52 9.26 -14.19
N VAL A 136 -3.32 10.38 -13.51
CA VAL A 136 -3.87 11.69 -13.92
C VAL A 136 -3.25 12.21 -15.22
N SER A 137 -1.98 11.86 -15.47
CA SER A 137 -1.22 12.29 -16.64
C SER A 137 -0.68 11.10 -17.40
N GLU A 138 -0.73 11.16 -18.73
CA GLU A 138 -0.12 10.16 -19.62
C GLU A 138 1.41 10.04 -19.48
N TYR A 139 2.03 11.04 -18.84
CA TYR A 139 3.45 11.12 -18.55
C TYR A 139 3.83 10.56 -17.18
N ASP A 140 2.82 10.20 -16.36
CA ASP A 140 3.02 9.44 -15.13
C ASP A 140 3.01 7.95 -15.47
N LEU A 141 4.19 7.34 -15.39
CA LEU A 141 4.41 5.92 -15.69
C LEU A 141 4.47 5.07 -14.43
N THR A 142 3.99 5.58 -13.30
CA THR A 142 3.91 4.81 -12.05
C THR A 142 2.84 3.72 -12.19
N PRO A 143 3.19 2.42 -12.09
CA PRO A 143 2.18 1.37 -12.05
C PRO A 143 1.39 1.40 -10.73
N ASN A 144 0.08 1.39 -10.84
CA ASN A 144 -0.90 1.52 -9.76
C ASN A 144 -1.97 0.42 -9.85
N LEU A 145 -2.26 -0.20 -8.72
CA LEU A 145 -3.40 -1.11 -8.59
C LEU A 145 -4.68 -0.30 -8.43
N GLN A 146 -5.75 -0.74 -9.10
CA GLN A 146 -7.07 -0.08 -9.05
C GLN A 146 -7.90 -0.48 -7.82
N PHE A 147 -7.29 -1.25 -6.91
CA PHE A 147 -7.89 -1.77 -5.68
C PHE A 147 -6.87 -1.68 -4.52
N ASP A 148 -7.32 -1.79 -3.28
CA ASP A 148 -6.49 -1.74 -2.06
C ASP A 148 -6.72 -2.95 -1.13
N ASP A 149 -7.32 -4.01 -1.66
CA ASP A 149 -7.46 -5.31 -0.98
C ASP A 149 -6.09 -5.99 -0.90
N GLU A 150 -5.54 -6.10 0.31
CA GLU A 150 -4.17 -6.58 0.55
C GLU A 150 -4.00 -8.06 0.21
N VAL A 151 -5.03 -8.88 0.45
CA VAL A 151 -5.06 -10.30 0.12
C VAL A 151 -5.02 -10.47 -1.40
N ILE A 152 -5.87 -9.75 -2.12
CA ILE A 152 -5.89 -9.80 -3.59
C ILE A 152 -4.60 -9.25 -4.20
N ARG A 153 -4.01 -8.20 -3.61
CA ARG A 153 -2.72 -7.66 -4.08
C ARG A 153 -1.63 -8.73 -4.05
N LEU A 154 -1.65 -9.60 -3.05
CA LEU A 154 -0.67 -10.66 -2.86
C LEU A 154 -0.98 -11.91 -3.70
N LEU A 155 -2.25 -12.31 -3.79
CA LEU A 155 -2.66 -13.64 -4.27
C LEU A 155 -3.47 -13.63 -5.57
N GLY A 156 -4.02 -12.48 -5.97
CA GLY A 156 -4.90 -12.38 -7.12
C GLY A 156 -4.23 -12.68 -8.46
N ASN A 157 -5.00 -13.28 -9.37
CA ASN A 157 -4.65 -13.35 -10.80
C ASN A 157 -4.57 -11.95 -11.42
N LYS A 158 -4.31 -11.82 -12.73
CA LYS A 158 -4.20 -10.49 -13.39
C LYS A 158 -5.49 -9.63 -13.28
N ASN A 159 -6.65 -10.24 -13.06
CA ASN A 159 -7.94 -9.56 -12.86
C ASN A 159 -8.27 -9.28 -11.38
N GLY A 160 -7.46 -9.78 -10.44
CA GLY A 160 -7.68 -9.62 -9.00
C GLY A 160 -8.49 -10.72 -8.35
N GLU A 161 -8.60 -11.88 -8.98
CA GLU A 161 -9.45 -12.97 -8.53
C GLU A 161 -8.64 -14.07 -7.85
N ILE A 162 -9.24 -14.73 -6.86
CA ILE A 162 -8.79 -15.99 -6.24
C ILE A 162 -9.98 -16.95 -6.10
N LEU A 163 -9.71 -18.23 -5.86
CA LEU A 163 -10.73 -19.24 -5.54
C LEU A 163 -10.58 -19.71 -4.08
N VAL A 164 -11.69 -19.72 -3.35
CA VAL A 164 -11.78 -20.32 -2.00
C VAL A 164 -12.86 -21.40 -2.02
N GLY A 165 -12.44 -22.66 -1.96
CA GLY A 165 -13.23 -23.80 -2.39
C GLY A 165 -13.64 -23.60 -3.85
N GLU A 166 -14.95 -23.57 -4.09
CA GLU A 166 -15.56 -23.35 -5.42
C GLU A 166 -15.99 -21.90 -5.65
N LYS A 167 -15.73 -20.98 -4.70
CA LYS A 167 -16.17 -19.59 -4.78
C LYS A 167 -15.07 -18.68 -5.32
N VAL A 168 -15.39 -17.89 -6.32
CA VAL A 168 -14.53 -16.80 -6.81
C VAL A 168 -14.64 -15.62 -5.85
N TYR A 169 -13.50 -15.15 -5.37
CA TYR A 169 -13.37 -13.91 -4.62
C TYR A 169 -12.58 -12.91 -5.48
N ALA A 170 -13.21 -11.78 -5.80
CA ALA A 170 -12.65 -10.70 -6.60
C ALA A 170 -12.46 -9.46 -5.70
N PRO A 171 -11.59 -8.50 -6.06
CA PRO A 171 -11.42 -7.33 -5.22
C PRO A 171 -12.72 -6.54 -5.26
N LYS A 172 -13.21 -6.12 -4.10
CA LYS A 172 -14.16 -5.01 -4.08
C LYS A 172 -13.44 -3.81 -4.70
N ALA A 173 -14.06 -3.14 -5.67
CA ALA A 173 -13.50 -1.92 -6.24
C ALA A 173 -13.04 -1.02 -5.09
N SER A 174 -11.78 -0.57 -5.13
CA SER A 174 -11.28 0.29 -4.08
C SER A 174 -12.10 1.58 -4.02
N LEU A 175 -12.29 2.08 -2.80
CA LEU A 175 -12.72 3.45 -2.56
C LEU A 175 -11.86 4.50 -3.32
N SER A 176 -10.64 4.15 -3.75
CA SER A 176 -9.77 4.98 -4.60
C SER A 176 -10.16 5.01 -6.08
N SER A 177 -10.80 3.96 -6.64
CA SER A 177 -11.48 4.05 -7.95
C SER A 177 -12.83 4.80 -7.84
N PHE A 178 -13.29 5.01 -6.61
CA PHE A 178 -14.40 5.90 -6.23
C PHE A 178 -13.93 7.27 -5.71
N ARG A 179 -12.97 7.92 -6.38
CA ARG A 179 -12.82 9.39 -6.24
C ARG A 179 -14.12 10.17 -6.56
N GLY A 180 -15.15 9.50 -7.10
CA GLY A 180 -16.47 10.08 -7.36
C GLY A 180 -17.61 9.71 -6.39
N LEU A 181 -17.59 8.57 -5.69
CA LEU A 181 -18.76 8.10 -4.89
C LEU A 181 -18.37 7.00 -3.88
N LEU A 182 -17.68 7.32 -2.78
CA LEU A 182 -17.94 6.76 -1.45
C LEU A 182 -16.92 7.35 -0.46
N SER A 183 -17.46 8.19 0.41
CA SER A 183 -16.92 8.57 1.69
C SER A 183 -16.89 7.36 2.64
N GLY A 184 -15.70 6.99 3.14
CA GLY A 184 -15.47 6.19 4.35
C GLY A 184 -14.18 6.68 5.02
N PRO A 185 -14.10 6.71 6.36
CA PRO A 185 -13.77 7.92 7.12
C PRO A 185 -12.39 8.51 6.75
N TYR A 186 -12.42 9.69 6.13
CA TYR A 186 -11.27 10.57 5.85
C TYR A 186 -10.14 9.97 4.98
N ALA A 187 -10.32 9.99 3.66
CA ALA A 187 -9.19 10.21 2.76
C ALA A 187 -8.98 11.73 2.67
N PRO A 188 -8.02 12.33 3.40
CA PRO A 188 -7.87 13.78 3.44
C PRO A 188 -7.48 14.29 2.05
N THR A 189 -8.27 15.19 1.49
CA THR A 189 -7.92 15.79 0.20
C THR A 189 -6.91 16.90 0.46
N PHE A 190 -5.71 16.76 -0.09
CA PHE A 190 -4.69 17.80 -0.03
C PHE A 190 -5.08 19.04 -0.85
N ARG A 191 -4.86 20.21 -0.27
CA ARG A 191 -4.98 21.50 -0.93
C ARG A 191 -3.75 22.34 -0.61
N GLU A 192 -2.92 22.56 -1.61
CA GLU A 192 -1.82 23.52 -1.54
C GLU A 192 -2.35 24.95 -1.27
N PHE A 193 -1.53 25.77 -0.63
CA PHE A 193 -1.83 27.19 -0.46
C PHE A 193 -1.60 27.92 -1.80
N PRO A 194 -2.61 28.65 -2.32
CA PRO A 194 -2.46 29.37 -3.58
C PRO A 194 -1.47 30.53 -3.45
N GLY A 195 -0.77 30.85 -4.55
CA GLY A 195 0.16 31.99 -4.64
C GLY A 195 1.57 31.68 -4.14
N ASN A 196 1.71 31.29 -2.88
CA ASN A 196 3.01 30.99 -2.26
C ASN A 196 3.04 29.53 -1.75
N PRO A 197 3.42 28.57 -2.61
CA PRO A 197 3.55 27.18 -2.19
C PRO A 197 4.67 27.07 -1.16
N VAL A 198 4.34 26.54 0.02
CA VAL A 198 5.31 26.18 1.05
C VAL A 198 5.88 24.82 0.64
N ASN A 199 6.91 24.83 -0.21
CA ASN A 199 7.49 23.63 -0.80
C ASN A 199 9.01 23.68 -0.76
N ILE A 200 9.64 22.58 -0.37
CA ILE A 200 11.05 22.31 -0.65
C ILE A 200 11.13 21.15 -1.64
N MET A 201 11.98 21.31 -2.65
CA MET A 201 12.27 20.30 -3.65
C MET A 201 13.76 20.03 -3.70
N LEU A 202 14.16 18.80 -3.40
CA LEU A 202 15.52 18.30 -3.51
C LEU A 202 15.67 17.51 -4.82
N ARG A 203 16.77 17.69 -5.53
CA ARG A 203 17.05 17.01 -6.81
C ARG A 203 18.47 16.48 -6.84
N GLU A 204 18.60 15.19 -7.05
CA GLU A 204 19.89 14.51 -7.16
C GLU A 204 19.85 13.57 -8.38
N GLY A 205 20.60 13.93 -9.43
CA GLY A 205 20.53 13.25 -10.72
C GLY A 205 19.11 13.24 -11.29
N LYS A 206 18.59 12.04 -11.58
CA LYS A 206 17.23 11.82 -12.11
C LYS A 206 16.16 11.82 -11.01
N TYR A 207 16.57 11.79 -9.74
CA TYR A 207 15.65 11.73 -8.60
C TYR A 207 15.27 13.12 -8.13
N GLN A 208 14.01 13.23 -7.72
CA GLN A 208 13.46 14.41 -7.08
C GLN A 208 12.64 13.96 -5.87
N GLY A 209 12.89 14.57 -4.72
CA GLY A 209 12.03 14.49 -3.55
C GLY A 209 11.48 15.86 -3.19
N SER A 210 10.26 15.92 -2.66
CA SER A 210 9.64 17.16 -2.24
C SER A 210 8.86 16.98 -0.95
N VAL A 211 8.80 18.06 -0.18
CA VAL A 211 7.88 18.24 0.93
C VAL A 211 7.08 19.51 0.66
N THR A 212 5.75 19.42 0.76
CA THR A 212 4.83 20.53 0.58
C THR A 212 3.94 20.66 1.81
N LEU A 213 3.79 21.85 2.35
CA LEU A 213 2.77 22.15 3.34
C LEU A 213 1.52 22.70 2.64
N GLY A 214 0.39 22.12 2.96
CA GLY A 214 -0.94 22.54 2.51
C GLY A 214 -1.95 22.38 3.64
N ALA A 215 -3.21 22.19 3.26
CA ALA A 215 -4.31 21.94 4.17
C ALA A 215 -5.14 20.74 3.72
N CYS A 216 -5.70 20.02 4.68
CA CYS A 216 -6.77 19.04 4.46
C CYS A 216 -8.07 19.80 4.16
N ARG A 217 -8.78 19.43 3.09
CA ARG A 217 -10.01 20.13 2.68
C ARG A 217 -11.16 19.91 3.66
N GLU A 218 -11.20 18.75 4.29
CA GLU A 218 -12.35 18.27 5.05
C GLU A 218 -12.37 18.82 6.48
N ASN A 219 -11.21 18.91 7.14
CA ASN A 219 -11.11 19.40 8.51
C ASN A 219 -10.36 20.75 8.65
N GLY A 220 -9.70 21.21 7.59
CA GLY A 220 -8.96 22.47 7.61
C GLY A 220 -7.63 22.41 8.38
N ASP A 221 -7.16 21.23 8.76
CA ASP A 221 -5.86 21.07 9.38
C ASP A 221 -4.73 21.27 8.37
N PHE A 222 -3.58 21.74 8.84
CA PHE A 222 -2.36 21.68 8.06
C PHE A 222 -2.08 20.23 7.66
N MET A 223 -1.48 20.05 6.49
CA MET A 223 -1.10 18.74 6.00
C MET A 223 0.23 18.83 5.27
N VAL A 224 1.12 17.89 5.55
CA VAL A 224 2.43 17.75 4.91
C VAL A 224 2.31 16.65 3.86
N GLU A 225 2.56 17.00 2.60
CA GLU A 225 2.75 16.05 1.51
C GLU A 225 4.24 15.80 1.32
N CYS A 226 4.67 14.55 1.46
CA CYS A 226 5.99 14.08 1.05
C CYS A 226 5.85 13.24 -0.22
N ALA A 227 6.66 13.52 -1.24
CA ALA A 227 6.56 12.79 -2.48
C ALA A 227 7.93 12.71 -3.18
N SER A 228 8.19 11.61 -3.86
CA SER A 228 9.41 11.43 -4.64
C SER A 228 9.12 10.82 -6.01
N GLN A 229 9.99 11.11 -6.96
CA GLN A 229 9.89 10.61 -8.32
C GLN A 229 11.26 10.56 -9.00
N LYS A 230 11.43 9.63 -9.95
CA LYS A 230 12.40 9.81 -11.03
C LYS A 230 11.75 10.65 -12.13
N LYS A 231 12.50 11.56 -12.74
CA LYS A 231 12.02 12.45 -13.81
C LYS A 231 12.96 12.44 -15.02
N LYS A 232 12.39 12.32 -16.22
CA LYS A 232 13.09 12.50 -17.49
C LYS A 232 12.24 13.38 -18.42
N LYS A 233 12.66 14.63 -18.62
CA LYS A 233 11.86 15.69 -19.27
C LYS A 233 10.48 15.82 -18.62
N PHE A 234 9.41 15.51 -19.35
CA PHE A 234 8.03 15.54 -18.85
C PHE A 234 7.58 14.20 -18.24
N TRP A 235 8.30 13.10 -18.51
CA TRP A 235 8.01 11.78 -17.96
C TRP A 235 8.43 11.68 -16.51
N LYS A 236 7.59 11.03 -15.70
CA LYS A 236 7.84 10.79 -14.28
C LYS A 236 7.37 9.40 -13.87
N ARG A 237 8.00 8.87 -12.83
CA ARG A 237 7.52 7.69 -12.10
C ARG A 237 7.83 7.85 -10.62
N ARG A 238 6.90 7.49 -9.75
CA ARG A 238 7.11 7.51 -8.30
C ARG A 238 8.12 6.44 -7.90
N ASN A 239 8.95 6.78 -6.93
CA ASN A 239 9.90 5.85 -6.33
C ASN A 239 9.60 5.76 -4.84
N GLU A 240 9.75 4.55 -4.31
CA GLU A 240 9.73 4.31 -2.87
C GLU A 240 11.00 4.87 -2.25
N THR A 241 10.83 5.55 -1.12
CA THR A 241 11.92 6.16 -0.38
C THR A 241 11.47 6.52 1.03
N ASP A 242 12.45 6.93 1.84
CA ASP A 242 12.24 7.44 3.19
C ASP A 242 12.16 8.97 3.16
N TYR A 243 11.37 9.54 4.07
CA TYR A 243 11.31 10.99 4.27
C TYR A 243 11.46 11.32 5.75
N SER A 244 12.23 12.35 6.07
CA SER A 244 12.29 12.87 7.43
C SER A 244 12.43 14.39 7.43
N GLY A 245 11.95 15.06 8.47
CA GLY A 245 12.16 16.49 8.63
C GLY A 245 11.35 17.09 9.76
N ASP A 246 11.52 18.40 9.91
CA ASP A 246 10.85 19.22 10.90
C ASP A 246 10.01 20.29 10.21
N VAL A 247 8.77 20.46 10.65
CA VAL A 247 7.89 21.56 10.24
C VAL A 247 7.60 22.42 11.46
N TYR A 248 7.86 23.71 11.34
CA TYR A 248 7.53 24.71 12.34
C TYR A 248 6.42 25.61 11.80
N ILE A 249 5.31 25.71 12.53
CA ILE A 249 4.15 26.54 12.18
C ILE A 249 4.00 27.58 13.28
N ASN A 250 4.48 28.79 13.04
CA ASN A 250 4.44 29.90 13.98
C ASN A 250 4.95 29.52 15.40
N GLY A 251 6.05 28.75 15.45
CA GLY A 251 6.68 28.26 16.68
C GLY A 251 6.24 26.85 17.13
N ALA A 252 5.10 26.33 16.67
CA ALA A 252 4.70 24.95 16.94
C ALA A 252 5.53 23.98 16.08
N HIS A 253 6.09 22.93 16.69
CA HIS A 253 6.98 21.98 16.03
C HIS A 253 6.30 20.64 15.75
N PHE A 254 6.47 20.15 14.53
CA PHE A 254 6.04 18.83 14.07
C PHE A 254 7.22 18.11 13.40
N PHE A 255 7.70 17.05 14.05
CA PHE A 255 8.68 16.14 13.46
C PHE A 255 7.98 15.02 12.71
N PHE A 256 8.53 14.64 11.54
CA PHE A 256 8.11 13.44 10.83
C PHE A 256 9.30 12.57 10.44
N ASN A 257 9.09 11.26 10.54
CA ASN A 257 9.96 10.24 9.98
C ASN A 257 9.07 9.15 9.37
N VAL A 258 9.22 8.97 8.06
CA VAL A 258 8.40 8.09 7.25
C VAL A 258 9.35 7.10 6.58
N LEU A 259 9.31 5.86 7.04
CA LEU A 259 10.13 4.77 6.50
C LEU A 259 9.37 4.02 5.40
N ARG A 260 10.09 3.71 4.32
CA ARG A 260 9.75 2.81 3.21
C ARG A 260 8.28 2.86 2.83
N LYS A 261 7.84 4.02 2.36
CA LYS A 261 6.47 4.14 1.85
C LYS A 261 6.39 3.63 0.41
N LYS A 262 5.27 2.96 0.14
CA LYS A 262 4.76 2.61 -1.19
C LYS A 262 5.01 3.76 -2.19
N ARG A 263 5.12 3.45 -3.48
CA ARG A 263 5.41 4.38 -4.60
C ARG A 263 4.28 5.41 -4.85
N GLN A 264 3.89 6.16 -3.84
CA GLN A 264 2.81 7.14 -3.79
C GLN A 264 3.22 8.33 -2.90
N ALA A 265 2.51 9.45 -3.03
CA ALA A 265 2.68 10.56 -2.09
C ALA A 265 2.16 10.18 -0.70
N VAL A 266 2.80 10.70 0.33
CA VAL A 266 2.47 10.47 1.73
C VAL A 266 1.93 11.76 2.32
N PHE A 267 0.81 11.66 3.03
CA PHE A 267 0.17 12.78 3.69
C PHE A 267 0.23 12.60 5.21
N LEU A 268 0.68 13.64 5.92
CA LEU A 268 0.80 13.66 7.37
C LEU A 268 0.09 14.88 7.94
N SER A 269 -0.68 14.71 9.02
CA SER A 269 -1.31 15.84 9.71
C SER A 269 -0.50 16.24 10.94
N PRO A 270 -0.08 17.50 11.06
CA PRO A 270 0.45 18.07 12.31
C PRO A 270 -0.60 18.27 13.40
N PHE A 271 -1.89 18.01 13.12
CA PHE A 271 -3.03 18.28 14.02
C PHE A 271 -3.15 19.75 14.47
N VAL A 272 -2.71 20.67 13.61
CA VAL A 272 -2.87 22.11 13.80
C VAL A 272 -3.88 22.63 12.80
N ASN A 273 -4.93 23.29 13.27
CA ASN A 273 -5.96 23.81 12.39
C ASN A 273 -5.53 25.14 11.74
N VAL A 274 -5.65 25.24 10.42
CA VAL A 274 -5.28 26.46 9.66
C VAL A 274 -6.13 27.66 10.08
N GLY A 275 -7.39 27.43 10.45
CA GLY A 275 -8.35 28.48 10.84
C GLY A 275 -7.93 29.29 12.09
N GLN A 276 -7.06 28.74 12.95
CA GLN A 276 -6.51 29.45 14.12
C GLN A 276 -5.67 30.68 13.71
N TYR A 277 -5.23 30.72 12.46
CA TYR A 277 -4.40 31.77 11.88
C TYR A 277 -5.14 32.58 10.81
N ALA A 278 -6.46 32.43 10.68
CA ALA A 278 -7.26 33.22 9.76
C ALA A 278 -7.05 34.72 10.00
N GLY A 279 -6.90 35.49 8.93
CA GLY A 279 -6.65 36.94 9.02
C GLY A 279 -5.20 37.32 9.36
N LYS A 280 -4.26 36.38 9.44
CA LYS A 280 -2.87 36.63 9.84
C LYS A 280 -1.88 36.25 8.73
N LYS A 281 -0.70 36.87 8.79
CA LYS A 281 0.52 36.32 8.19
C LYS A 281 1.25 35.51 9.26
N ILE A 282 1.69 34.31 8.91
CA ILE A 282 2.45 33.45 9.80
C ILE A 282 3.76 33.02 9.18
N THR A 283 4.74 32.77 10.03
CA THR A 283 6.02 32.18 9.61
C THR A 283 5.93 30.67 9.68
N VAL A 284 6.32 30.01 8.60
CA VAL A 284 6.43 28.55 8.52
C VAL A 284 7.85 28.19 8.13
N SER A 285 8.47 27.26 8.83
CA SER A 285 9.81 26.77 8.49
C SER A 285 9.78 25.27 8.28
N ILE A 286 10.45 24.80 7.23
CA ILE A 286 10.75 23.39 7.04
C ILE A 286 12.27 23.25 7.21
N SER A 287 12.69 22.35 8.09
CA SER A 287 14.10 22.14 8.43
C SER A 287 14.45 20.67 8.43
N ASN A 288 15.74 20.37 8.23
CA ASN A 288 16.28 19.02 8.19
C ASN A 288 15.55 18.08 7.23
N PHE A 289 14.91 18.61 6.18
CA PHE A 289 14.18 17.79 5.25
C PHE A 289 15.18 16.92 4.48
N LYS A 290 15.01 15.61 4.59
CA LYS A 290 15.79 14.60 3.91
C LYS A 290 14.87 13.65 3.18
N VAL A 291 15.34 13.17 2.05
CA VAL A 291 14.67 12.17 1.23
C VAL A 291 15.69 11.11 0.83
N GLY A 292 15.37 9.83 1.01
CA GLY A 292 16.32 8.74 0.82
C GLY A 292 16.87 8.63 -0.61
N CYS A 293 16.12 9.11 -1.61
CA CYS A 293 16.56 9.13 -3.01
C CYS A 293 17.43 10.33 -3.38
N CYS A 294 17.63 11.27 -2.45
CA CYS A 294 18.57 12.38 -2.59
C CYS A 294 19.43 12.50 -1.30
N PRO A 295 20.24 11.47 -0.97
CA PRO A 295 20.86 11.34 0.35
C PRO A 295 21.92 12.40 0.64
N SER A 296 22.48 13.06 -0.38
CA SER A 296 23.50 14.09 -0.19
C SER A 296 22.91 15.47 0.12
N LEU A 297 21.59 15.62 0.05
CA LEU A 297 20.90 16.91 0.16
C LEU A 297 20.10 17.02 1.45
N VAL A 298 20.06 18.23 2.01
CA VAL A 298 19.21 18.59 3.14
C VAL A 298 18.47 19.89 2.83
N GLY A 299 17.16 19.87 2.97
CA GLY A 299 16.28 21.02 2.74
C GLY A 299 16.03 21.81 4.01
N ASN A 300 16.31 23.12 3.97
CA ASN A 300 15.99 24.07 5.02
C ASN A 300 15.47 25.36 4.39
N GLN A 301 14.23 25.75 4.71
CA GLN A 301 13.64 26.98 4.19
C GLN A 301 12.56 27.52 5.12
N THR A 302 12.49 28.85 5.22
CA THR A 302 11.43 29.56 5.93
C THR A 302 10.58 30.34 4.92
N PHE A 303 9.28 30.35 5.16
CA PHE A 303 8.24 30.90 4.30
C PHE A 303 7.35 31.84 5.12
N GLU A 304 6.89 32.92 4.49
CA GLU A 304 5.77 33.69 5.01
C GLU A 304 4.48 33.21 4.33
N LEU A 305 3.58 32.66 5.13
CA LEU A 305 2.27 32.21 4.67
C LEU A 305 1.22 33.27 5.01
N ASP A 306 0.57 33.81 3.97
CA ASP A 306 -0.47 34.81 4.10
C ASP A 306 -1.86 34.15 4.10
N LEU A 307 -2.53 34.19 5.25
CA LEU A 307 -3.86 33.62 5.48
C LEU A 307 -4.93 34.71 5.64
N ARG A 308 -4.67 35.94 5.14
CA ARG A 308 -5.61 37.08 5.25
C ARG A 308 -6.82 36.98 4.33
N ASN A 309 -6.71 36.24 3.23
CA ASN A 309 -7.76 36.08 2.22
C ASN A 309 -8.46 34.71 2.31
N ARG A 310 -8.37 34.02 3.46
CA ARG A 310 -9.04 32.75 3.75
C ARG A 310 -10.04 32.91 4.88
#